data_AF-A0A2G2QQL9-F1
#
_entry.id   AF-A0A2G2QQL9-F1
#
_cell.length_a   1.000
_cell.length_b   1.000
_cell.length_c   1.000
_cell.angle_alpha   90.00
_cell.angle_beta   90.00
_cell.angle_gamma   90.00
#
_symmetry.space_group_name_H-M   'P 1'
#
loop_
_entity.id
_entity.type
_entity.pdbx_description
1 polymer ?
#
loop_
_entity_poly.entity_id
_entity_poly.type
_entity_poly.pdbx_seq_one_letter_code
_entity_poly.pdbx_strand_id
1 'polypeptide(L)'
;MFTLGLIVNPLAGIGGPAALKGSDGEAAAEALREGAGLRAPDRAARALDVIFHALGGDAVSVLTCPGLMGESVARQCGFVPELVCETDPLNTRPEDTEQAARVLEDKGVDLLLFVGGDGTARNICNAVSPSQPVLGVPAGVKMHSGVYAMTPEAAGEVVCRLVRADLVDIRRQEVRDIDEEAFRQGRVMSRYYGELLVPEEGRFMQQVKDGGREVEVLVVDEIADTLMEEMEDDTLYLVGPGSTTAGIMAAMGLDNTLLGVDLVRNGQLLAGDVSAGQIEQALGGFNGPVSIIITPIGGQGMLLGRGNQQLTPAIIRRAGRDNLIVVATKTKITELAGRPLMVDSNDPQLDRELAGYVPVLTGYRDRILYPIG
;
A
#
# COMPACT_ATOMS: atom_id res chain seq x y z
N MET A 1 5.95 14.57 1.93
CA MET A 1 7.24 13.87 2.13
C MET A 1 6.91 12.42 2.38
N PHE A 2 7.61 11.48 1.74
CA PHE A 2 7.33 10.06 1.92
C PHE A 2 7.66 9.63 3.35
N THR A 3 6.74 8.96 4.02
CA THR A 3 6.89 8.50 5.40
C THR A 3 7.01 6.97 5.42
N LEU A 4 8.21 6.48 5.76
CA LEU A 4 8.55 5.07 5.85
C LEU A 4 8.45 4.60 7.32
N GLY A 5 7.55 3.66 7.60
CA GLY A 5 7.54 2.93 8.87
C GLY A 5 8.55 1.78 8.82
N LEU A 6 9.49 1.71 9.74
CA LEU A 6 10.50 0.64 9.82
C LEU A 6 10.29 -0.21 11.06
N ILE A 7 10.21 -1.53 10.87
CA ILE A 7 10.23 -2.51 11.96
C ILE A 7 11.30 -3.56 11.67
N VAL A 8 12.25 -3.74 12.57
CA VAL A 8 13.24 -4.83 12.52
C VAL A 8 12.93 -5.80 13.63
N ASN A 9 12.63 -7.07 13.30
CA ASN A 9 12.63 -8.12 14.32
C ASN A 9 14.10 -8.55 14.56
N PRO A 10 14.72 -8.18 15.69
CA PRO A 10 16.17 -8.36 15.87
C PRO A 10 16.59 -9.84 15.85
N LEU A 11 15.71 -10.72 16.34
CA LEU A 11 15.96 -12.15 16.48
C LEU A 11 15.75 -12.93 15.17
N ALA A 12 15.13 -12.30 14.17
CA ALA A 12 14.79 -12.99 12.93
C ALA A 12 16.06 -13.47 12.18
N GLY A 13 16.03 -14.74 11.76
CA GLY A 13 17.08 -15.36 10.97
C GLY A 13 18.30 -15.85 11.78
N ILE A 14 18.28 -15.74 13.12
CA ILE A 14 19.40 -16.16 13.98
C ILE A 14 19.66 -17.69 13.94
N GLY A 15 18.61 -18.51 13.83
CA GLY A 15 18.75 -19.96 13.84
C GLY A 15 19.36 -20.56 12.57
N GLY A 16 19.35 -19.83 11.44
CA GLY A 16 19.82 -20.35 10.15
C GLY A 16 21.29 -20.82 10.18
N PRO A 17 22.25 -19.93 10.48
CA PRO A 17 23.67 -20.29 10.58
C PRO A 17 24.00 -21.28 11.71
N ALA A 18 23.20 -21.30 12.79
CA ALA A 18 23.34 -22.25 13.89
C ALA A 18 22.72 -23.64 13.60
N ALA A 19 22.18 -23.85 12.39
CA ALA A 19 21.41 -25.04 12.01
C ALA A 19 20.18 -25.32 12.90
N LEU A 20 19.75 -24.32 13.68
CA LEU A 20 18.54 -24.38 14.49
C LEU A 20 17.31 -24.12 13.61
N LYS A 21 16.28 -24.95 13.80
CA LYS A 21 15.06 -24.91 13.00
C LYS A 21 14.07 -23.86 13.53
N GLY A 22 14.47 -22.59 13.55
CA GLY A 22 13.62 -21.47 13.99
C GLY A 22 14.39 -20.34 14.66
N SER A 23 13.71 -19.22 14.94
CA SER A 23 14.25 -18.07 15.68
C SER A 23 13.43 -17.71 16.92
N ASP A 24 12.59 -18.64 17.39
CA ASP A 24 11.61 -18.35 18.44
C ASP A 24 12.06 -18.94 19.79
N GLY A 25 11.80 -18.18 20.86
CA GLY A 25 11.97 -18.61 22.25
C GLY A 25 13.36 -19.17 22.58
N GLU A 26 13.39 -20.43 23.03
CA GLU A 26 14.60 -21.11 23.52
C GLU A 26 15.68 -21.27 22.44
N ALA A 27 15.30 -21.40 21.16
CA ALA A 27 16.24 -21.53 20.04
C ALA A 27 17.02 -20.22 19.78
N ALA A 28 16.36 -19.06 19.90
CA ALA A 28 17.06 -17.77 19.81
C ALA A 28 17.98 -17.55 21.02
N ALA A 29 17.50 -17.89 22.23
CA ALA A 29 18.31 -17.81 23.43
C ALA A 29 19.52 -18.76 23.40
N GLU A 30 19.40 -19.93 22.77
CA GLU A 30 20.49 -20.88 22.53
C GLU A 30 21.47 -20.35 21.49
N ALA A 31 21.00 -19.88 20.34
CA ALA A 31 21.85 -19.29 19.31
C ALA A 31 22.68 -18.10 19.83
N LEU A 32 22.07 -17.21 20.62
CA LEU A 32 22.75 -16.09 21.26
C LEU A 32 23.82 -16.56 22.25
N ARG A 33 23.52 -17.59 23.08
CA ARG A 33 24.50 -18.21 23.99
C ARG A 33 25.67 -18.83 23.24
N GLU A 34 25.42 -19.35 22.04
CA GLU A 34 26.44 -19.92 21.15
C GLU A 34 27.20 -18.86 20.33
N GLY A 35 26.90 -17.56 20.51
CA GLY A 35 27.59 -16.45 19.86
C GLY A 35 27.11 -16.14 18.44
N ALA A 36 25.91 -16.60 18.05
CA ALA A 36 25.32 -16.26 16.77
C ALA A 36 25.05 -14.75 16.67
N GLY A 37 25.52 -14.12 15.59
CA GLY A 37 25.25 -12.70 15.31
C GLY A 37 23.81 -12.46 14.86
N LEU A 38 23.28 -11.28 15.19
CA LEU A 38 21.98 -10.82 14.70
C LEU A 38 22.08 -10.48 13.22
N ARG A 39 21.24 -11.12 12.39
CA ARG A 39 21.27 -10.92 10.93
C ARG A 39 20.29 -9.86 10.44
N ALA A 40 19.16 -9.71 11.11
CA ALA A 40 18.12 -8.78 10.68
C ALA A 40 18.64 -7.32 10.60
N PRO A 41 19.43 -6.79 11.56
CA PRO A 41 19.98 -5.44 11.45
C PRO A 41 20.84 -5.23 10.19
N ASP A 42 21.74 -6.16 9.86
CA ASP A 42 22.59 -6.05 8.66
C ASP A 42 21.77 -6.05 7.36
N ARG A 43 20.66 -6.79 7.34
CA ARG A 43 19.78 -6.83 6.17
C ARG A 43 18.91 -5.58 6.06
N ALA A 44 18.44 -5.05 7.19
CA ALA A 44 17.81 -3.74 7.23
C ALA A 44 18.76 -2.66 6.68
N ALA A 45 20.03 -2.66 7.13
CA ALA A 45 21.05 -1.71 6.68
C ALA A 45 21.21 -1.72 5.15
N ARG A 46 21.30 -2.90 4.53
CA ARG A 46 21.42 -3.04 3.07
C ARG A 46 20.25 -2.43 2.31
N ALA A 47 19.02 -2.53 2.81
CA ALA A 47 17.86 -1.89 2.20
C ALA A 47 17.90 -0.37 2.38
N LEU A 48 18.22 0.09 3.59
CA LEU A 48 18.30 1.52 3.93
C LEU A 48 19.46 2.23 3.20
N ASP A 49 20.60 1.56 2.99
CA ASP A 49 21.74 2.10 2.25
C ASP A 49 21.36 2.40 0.79
N VAL A 50 20.56 1.54 0.15
CA VAL A 50 20.04 1.80 -1.20
C VAL A 50 19.20 3.07 -1.21
N ILE A 51 18.29 3.21 -0.24
CA ILE A 51 17.42 4.39 -0.10
C ILE A 51 18.27 5.65 0.13
N PHE A 52 19.20 5.59 1.08
CA PHE A 52 20.05 6.72 1.43
C PHE A 52 20.93 7.16 0.26
N HIS A 53 21.56 6.24 -0.46
CA HIS A 53 22.41 6.58 -1.60
C HIS A 53 21.63 7.10 -2.80
N ALA A 54 20.40 6.62 -3.01
CA ALA A 54 19.59 6.99 -4.17
C ALA A 54 18.82 8.32 -3.98
N LEU A 55 18.46 8.68 -2.74
CA LEU A 55 17.56 9.79 -2.44
C LEU A 55 18.13 10.78 -1.41
N GLY A 56 19.06 10.36 -0.56
CA GLY A 56 19.53 11.13 0.59
C GLY A 56 18.65 10.95 1.84
N GLY A 57 19.20 11.27 3.01
CA GLY A 57 18.52 11.10 4.30
C GLY A 57 17.28 11.99 4.51
N ASP A 58 17.23 13.16 3.88
CA ASP A 58 16.14 14.13 4.04
C ASP A 58 14.96 13.90 3.08
N ALA A 59 15.06 12.94 2.16
CA ALA A 59 13.99 12.64 1.20
C ALA A 59 12.89 11.75 1.78
N VAL A 60 13.19 11.02 2.86
CA VAL A 60 12.29 10.04 3.49
C VAL A 60 12.23 10.31 4.99
N SER A 61 11.03 10.47 5.52
CA SER A 61 10.80 10.50 6.96
C SER A 61 10.73 9.07 7.47
N VAL A 62 11.59 8.69 8.41
CA VAL A 62 11.62 7.33 8.96
C VAL A 62 11.00 7.33 10.35
N LEU A 63 9.94 6.54 10.54
CA LEU A 63 9.34 6.28 11.85
C LEU A 63 9.68 4.86 12.28
N THR A 64 10.18 4.66 13.49
CA THR A 64 10.62 3.32 13.93
C THR A 64 10.66 3.16 15.44
N CYS A 65 10.86 1.93 15.92
CA CYS A 65 11.00 1.64 17.35
C CYS A 65 12.43 1.83 17.86
N PRO A 66 12.60 2.13 19.16
CA PRO A 66 13.91 2.35 19.77
C PRO A 66 14.83 1.13 19.71
N GLY A 67 16.14 1.40 19.76
CA GLY A 67 17.19 0.38 19.77
C GLY A 67 17.20 -0.55 18.55
N LEU A 68 17.27 -1.86 18.80
CA LEU A 68 17.47 -2.88 17.75
C LEU A 68 16.24 -3.07 16.85
N MET A 69 15.06 -2.57 17.24
CA MET A 69 13.85 -2.68 16.43
C MET A 69 13.79 -1.68 15.27
N GLY A 70 14.79 -0.81 15.14
CA GLY A 70 15.02 -0.06 13.91
C GLY A 70 15.80 1.24 14.09
N GLU A 71 15.76 1.87 15.28
CA GLU A 71 16.51 3.10 15.55
C GLU A 71 18.00 2.94 15.25
N SER A 72 18.63 1.91 15.81
CA SER A 72 20.08 1.72 15.70
C SER A 72 20.53 1.62 14.24
N VAL A 73 19.79 0.85 13.43
CA VAL A 73 20.14 0.66 12.01
C VAL A 73 19.81 1.89 11.17
N ALA A 74 18.68 2.57 11.44
CA ALA A 74 18.32 3.80 10.75
C ALA A 74 19.37 4.89 10.97
N ARG A 75 19.82 5.08 12.22
CA ARG A 75 20.90 6.03 12.54
C ARG A 75 22.23 5.63 11.92
N GLN A 76 22.55 4.34 11.89
CA GLN A 76 23.77 3.83 11.25
C GLN A 76 23.81 4.17 9.76
N CYS A 77 22.67 4.08 9.06
CA CYS A 77 22.55 4.41 7.64
C CYS A 77 22.37 5.92 7.37
N GLY A 78 22.47 6.78 8.39
CA GLY A 78 22.45 8.24 8.24
C GLY A 78 21.06 8.89 8.29
N PHE A 79 20.01 8.16 8.67
CA PHE A 79 18.68 8.73 8.90
C PHE A 79 18.54 9.28 10.33
N VAL A 80 17.63 10.25 10.50
CA VAL A 80 17.22 10.76 11.81
C VAL A 80 15.78 10.29 12.05
N PRO A 81 15.57 9.10 12.64
CA PRO A 81 14.23 8.55 12.77
C PRO A 81 13.41 9.25 13.88
N GLU A 82 12.10 9.39 13.65
CA GLU A 82 11.12 9.62 14.71
C GLU A 82 10.86 8.30 15.43
N LEU A 83 11.04 8.30 16.75
CA LEU A 83 10.82 7.10 17.55
C LEU A 83 9.34 6.95 17.88
N VAL A 84 8.82 5.76 17.65
CA VAL A 84 7.47 5.34 18.00
C VAL A 84 7.53 4.16 18.97
N CYS A 85 6.54 4.10 19.86
CA CYS A 85 6.42 3.10 20.92
C CYS A 85 7.53 3.16 21.99
N GLU A 86 7.23 2.57 23.14
CA GLU A 86 8.22 2.19 24.13
C GLU A 86 8.38 0.67 24.05
N THR A 87 9.59 0.18 23.79
CA THR A 87 9.90 -1.25 23.78
C THR A 87 11.15 -1.51 24.61
N ASP A 88 11.26 -2.71 25.19
CA ASP A 88 12.53 -3.15 25.79
C ASP A 88 13.45 -3.64 24.66
N PRO A 89 14.50 -2.89 24.31
CA PRO A 89 15.36 -3.21 23.16
C PRO A 89 16.17 -4.50 23.36
N LEU A 90 16.20 -5.07 24.58
CA LEU A 90 16.91 -6.30 24.90
C LEU A 90 16.00 -7.54 24.95
N ASN A 91 14.67 -7.37 24.96
CA ASN A 91 13.74 -8.48 25.14
C ASN A 91 12.45 -8.28 24.32
N THR A 92 12.63 -8.16 23.00
CA THR A 92 11.53 -7.98 22.05
C THR A 92 10.72 -9.26 21.83
N ARG A 93 9.41 -9.13 21.74
CA ARG A 93 8.44 -10.21 21.57
C ARG A 93 7.58 -9.99 20.33
N PRO A 94 6.85 -11.01 19.84
CA PRO A 94 5.88 -10.86 18.75
C PRO A 94 4.88 -9.71 19.00
N GLU A 95 4.41 -9.55 20.24
CA GLU A 95 3.47 -8.49 20.60
C GLU A 95 4.04 -7.09 20.40
N ASP A 96 5.36 -6.90 20.58
CA ASP A 96 6.01 -5.62 20.34
C ASP A 96 6.02 -5.28 18.83
N THR A 97 6.15 -6.29 17.96
CA THR A 97 6.03 -6.13 16.51
C THR A 97 4.61 -5.71 16.11
N GLU A 98 3.60 -6.35 16.69
CA GLU A 98 2.19 -6.03 16.42
C GLU A 98 1.83 -4.63 16.91
N GLN A 99 2.30 -4.25 18.11
CA GLN A 99 2.10 -2.91 18.65
C GLN A 99 2.80 -1.85 17.79
N ALA A 100 4.05 -2.08 17.40
CA ALA A 100 4.78 -1.18 16.51
C ALA A 100 4.05 -0.97 15.18
N ALA A 101 3.55 -2.05 14.57
CA ALA A 101 2.84 -1.98 13.30
C ALA A 101 1.55 -1.15 13.39
N ARG A 102 0.75 -1.33 14.45
CA ARG A 102 -0.46 -0.52 14.69
C ARG A 102 -0.14 0.96 14.87
N VAL A 103 0.87 1.28 15.68
CA VAL A 103 1.24 2.68 15.92
C VAL A 103 1.78 3.36 14.66
N LEU A 104 2.53 2.63 13.82
CA LEU A 104 3.00 3.15 12.54
C LEU A 104 1.85 3.38 11.56
N GLU A 105 0.89 2.46 11.48
CA GLU A 105 -0.33 2.63 10.67
C GLU A 105 -1.17 3.82 11.16
N ASP A 106 -1.40 3.95 12.47
CA ASP A 106 -2.12 5.07 13.08
C ASP A 106 -1.43 6.43 12.81
N LYS A 107 -0.11 6.42 12.62
CA LYS A 107 0.70 7.59 12.23
C LYS A 107 0.61 7.90 10.73
N GLY A 108 -0.02 7.04 9.94
CA GLY A 108 -0.24 7.23 8.50
C GLY A 108 1.03 7.07 7.67
N VAL A 109 1.87 6.06 7.97
CA VAL A 109 3.04 5.77 7.13
C VAL A 109 2.61 5.33 5.72
N ASP A 110 3.28 5.85 4.70
CA ASP A 110 2.99 5.52 3.29
C ASP A 110 3.35 4.07 2.95
N LEU A 111 4.35 3.52 3.65
CA LEU A 111 4.77 2.12 3.55
C LEU A 111 5.33 1.64 4.89
N LEU A 112 4.91 0.47 5.32
CA LEU A 112 5.55 -0.26 6.42
C LEU A 112 6.57 -1.26 5.85
N LEU A 113 7.85 -0.96 6.04
CA LEU A 113 8.97 -1.84 5.73
C LEU A 113 9.34 -2.66 6.97
N PHE A 114 9.18 -3.97 6.91
CA PHE A 114 9.53 -4.84 8.03
C PHE A 114 10.66 -5.81 7.66
N VAL A 115 11.53 -6.13 8.62
CA VAL A 115 12.64 -7.06 8.44
C VAL A 115 12.43 -8.27 9.33
N GLY A 116 12.27 -9.44 8.73
CA GLY A 116 11.81 -10.60 9.49
C GLY A 116 11.74 -11.92 8.73
N GLY A 117 11.12 -12.89 9.38
CA GLY A 117 10.73 -14.20 8.85
C GLY A 117 9.20 -14.38 8.81
N ASP A 118 8.69 -15.54 8.39
CA ASP A 118 7.24 -15.75 8.16
C ASP A 118 6.42 -15.50 9.45
N GLY A 119 6.99 -15.78 10.63
CA GLY A 119 6.42 -15.39 11.92
C GLY A 119 6.26 -13.86 12.08
N THR A 120 7.22 -13.07 11.62
CA THR A 120 7.12 -11.60 11.60
C THR A 120 6.06 -11.14 10.61
N ALA A 121 6.00 -11.71 9.41
CA ALA A 121 4.94 -11.40 8.44
C ALA A 121 3.54 -11.69 9.00
N ARG A 122 3.39 -12.76 9.78
CA ARG A 122 2.16 -13.07 10.52
C ARG A 122 1.80 -11.99 11.52
N ASN A 123 2.77 -11.51 12.31
CA ASN A 123 2.54 -10.43 13.26
C ASN A 123 2.10 -9.15 12.55
N ILE A 124 2.74 -8.80 11.43
CA ILE A 124 2.29 -7.66 10.60
C ILE A 124 0.85 -7.90 10.12
N CYS A 125 0.54 -9.09 9.60
CA CYS A 125 -0.81 -9.47 9.14
C CYS A 125 -1.90 -9.40 10.23
N ASN A 126 -1.54 -9.64 11.49
CA ASN A 126 -2.47 -9.50 12.63
C ASN A 126 -2.72 -8.06 13.04
N ALA A 127 -1.81 -7.16 12.68
CA ALA A 127 -1.72 -5.84 13.26
C ALA A 127 -2.24 -4.74 12.35
N VAL A 128 -1.94 -4.80 11.05
CA VAL A 128 -2.29 -3.75 10.09
C VAL A 128 -3.61 -4.02 9.40
N SER A 129 -4.29 -2.96 8.98
CA SER A 129 -5.49 -3.06 8.15
C SER A 129 -5.16 -3.61 6.74
N PRO A 130 -6.17 -4.13 6.01
CA PRO A 130 -5.99 -4.63 4.66
C PRO A 130 -5.59 -3.58 3.60
N SER A 131 -5.59 -2.28 3.94
CA SER A 131 -5.27 -1.16 3.05
C SER A 131 -3.85 -0.60 3.25
N GLN A 132 -3.19 -0.87 4.38
CA GLN A 132 -1.81 -0.42 4.63
C GLN A 132 -0.83 -1.15 3.72
N PRO A 133 -0.07 -0.43 2.86
CA PRO A 133 1.01 -1.04 2.10
C PRO A 133 2.13 -1.52 3.03
N VAL A 134 2.60 -2.75 2.82
CA VAL A 134 3.69 -3.36 3.58
C VAL A 134 4.69 -4.06 2.66
N LEU A 135 5.97 -4.03 3.02
CA LEU A 135 7.02 -4.70 2.26
C LEU A 135 8.00 -5.42 3.21
N GLY A 136 8.21 -6.70 2.97
CA GLY A 136 9.14 -7.51 3.75
C GLY A 136 10.56 -7.49 3.21
N VAL A 137 11.54 -7.25 4.08
CA VAL A 137 12.96 -7.54 3.85
C VAL A 137 13.28 -8.92 4.45
N PRO A 138 13.73 -9.89 3.65
CA PRO A 138 13.94 -11.25 4.14
C PRO A 138 15.15 -11.32 5.09
N ALA A 139 14.94 -11.66 6.36
CA ALA A 139 16.02 -11.85 7.34
C ALA A 139 16.74 -13.20 7.15
N GLY A 140 15.99 -14.24 6.77
CA GLY A 140 16.45 -15.63 6.67
C GLY A 140 16.54 -16.19 5.25
N VAL A 141 16.51 -17.53 5.15
CA VAL A 141 16.63 -18.30 3.89
C VAL A 141 15.43 -19.23 3.62
N LYS A 142 14.36 -19.16 4.42
CA LYS A 142 13.18 -20.04 4.35
C LYS A 142 11.89 -19.23 4.39
N MET A 143 11.75 -18.32 3.43
CA MET A 143 10.55 -17.49 3.30
C MET A 143 9.58 -18.13 2.33
N HIS A 144 8.34 -18.34 2.78
CA HIS A 144 7.27 -18.92 1.96
C HIS A 144 6.16 -17.92 1.64
N SER A 145 6.04 -16.84 2.41
CA SER A 145 5.06 -15.77 2.14
C SER A 145 5.46 -14.95 0.92
N GLY A 146 4.47 -14.52 0.13
CA GLY A 146 4.65 -13.68 -1.07
C GLY A 146 4.93 -12.20 -0.76
N VAL A 147 5.16 -11.85 0.51
CA VAL A 147 5.23 -10.46 1.00
C VAL A 147 6.65 -9.89 1.06
N TYR A 148 7.64 -10.69 0.67
CA TYR A 148 9.05 -10.32 0.74
C TYR A 148 9.60 -9.91 -0.62
N ALA A 149 10.43 -8.88 -0.63
CA ALA A 149 11.32 -8.62 -1.75
C ALA A 149 12.34 -9.76 -1.92
N MET A 150 12.80 -9.96 -3.15
CA MET A 150 13.81 -10.99 -3.48
C MET A 150 15.13 -10.81 -2.70
N THR A 151 15.53 -9.55 -2.49
CA THR A 151 16.72 -9.19 -1.71
C THR A 151 16.47 -7.91 -0.90
N PRO A 152 17.30 -7.62 0.13
CA PRO A 152 17.23 -6.33 0.81
C PRO A 152 17.41 -5.13 -0.12
N GLU A 153 18.30 -5.23 -1.11
CA GLU A 153 18.50 -4.17 -2.10
C GLU A 153 17.24 -3.95 -2.96
N ALA A 154 16.56 -5.03 -3.36
CA ALA A 154 15.33 -4.94 -4.12
C ALA A 154 14.23 -4.25 -3.30
N ALA A 155 14.15 -4.50 -1.98
CA ALA A 155 13.22 -3.77 -1.11
C ALA A 155 13.55 -2.27 -1.09
N GLY A 156 14.82 -1.91 -0.95
CA GLY A 156 15.27 -0.51 -1.01
C GLY A 156 14.95 0.16 -2.35
N GLU A 157 15.11 -0.54 -3.46
CA GLU A 157 14.78 -0.03 -4.81
C GLU A 157 13.28 0.22 -4.97
N VAL A 158 12.41 -0.68 -4.46
CA VAL A 158 10.95 -0.45 -4.46
C VAL A 158 10.60 0.84 -3.72
N VAL A 159 11.20 1.09 -2.55
CA VAL A 159 11.01 2.35 -1.82
C VAL A 159 11.49 3.54 -2.65
N CYS A 160 12.65 3.44 -3.30
CA CYS A 160 13.18 4.52 -4.15
C CYS A 160 12.22 4.89 -5.29
N ARG A 161 11.63 3.88 -5.93
CA ARG A 161 10.66 4.05 -7.01
C ARG A 161 9.37 4.69 -6.52
N LEU A 162 8.87 4.29 -5.35
CA LEU A 162 7.72 4.93 -4.72
C LEU A 162 7.98 6.41 -4.49
N VAL A 163 9.10 6.77 -3.83
CA VAL A 163 9.45 8.18 -3.54
C VAL A 163 9.58 9.02 -4.81
N ARG A 164 10.03 8.43 -5.91
CA ARG A 164 10.13 9.08 -7.23
C ARG A 164 8.80 9.16 -7.98
N ALA A 165 7.73 8.59 -7.42
CA ALA A 165 6.42 8.43 -8.06
C ALA A 165 6.52 7.68 -9.41
N ASP A 166 7.36 6.65 -9.46
CA ASP A 166 7.37 5.69 -10.56
C ASP A 166 6.17 4.74 -10.46
N LEU A 167 5.83 4.06 -11.56
CA LEU A 167 4.82 3.00 -11.57
C LEU A 167 5.29 1.80 -10.74
N VAL A 168 4.74 1.66 -9.54
CA VAL A 168 4.93 0.51 -8.64
C VAL A 168 3.58 -0.17 -8.48
N ASP A 169 3.49 -1.40 -8.97
CA ASP A 169 2.27 -2.21 -8.85
C ASP A 169 2.06 -2.57 -7.38
N ILE A 170 0.80 -2.73 -6.97
CA ILE A 170 0.44 -3.11 -5.60
C ILE A 170 -0.61 -4.21 -5.61
N ARG A 171 -0.37 -5.30 -4.87
CA ARG A 171 -1.20 -6.50 -4.92
C ARG A 171 -1.36 -7.14 -3.56
N ARG A 172 -2.47 -7.86 -3.37
CA ARG A 172 -2.62 -8.75 -2.21
C ARG A 172 -1.74 -9.97 -2.39
N GLN A 173 -0.89 -10.23 -1.40
CA GLN A 173 0.03 -11.36 -1.39
C GLN A 173 -0.20 -12.24 -0.17
N GLU A 174 -0.12 -13.56 -0.37
CA GLU A 174 -0.35 -14.55 0.68
C GLU A 174 0.74 -14.48 1.77
N VAL A 175 0.28 -14.41 3.03
CA VAL A 175 1.08 -14.75 4.20
C VAL A 175 0.88 -16.22 4.50
N ARG A 176 1.99 -16.96 4.64
CA ARG A 176 1.97 -18.39 4.91
C ARG A 176 2.50 -18.70 6.31
N ASP A 177 1.79 -19.60 6.98
CA ASP A 177 2.20 -20.17 8.26
C ASP A 177 2.92 -21.51 8.02
N ILE A 178 4.09 -21.69 8.63
CA ILE A 178 4.79 -22.96 8.64
C ILE A 178 4.52 -23.62 10.00
N ASP A 179 4.01 -24.85 9.97
CA ASP A 179 3.93 -25.67 11.17
C ASP A 179 5.36 -26.01 11.66
N GLU A 180 5.85 -25.25 12.64
CA GLU A 180 7.21 -25.38 13.16
C GLU A 180 7.49 -26.72 13.83
N GLU A 181 6.46 -27.38 14.37
CA GLU A 181 6.58 -28.70 14.98
C GLU A 181 6.72 -29.80 13.92
N ALA A 182 5.89 -29.76 12.88
CA ALA A 182 6.06 -30.59 11.69
C ALA A 182 7.40 -30.31 11.00
N PHE A 183 7.84 -29.05 10.97
CA PHE A 183 9.12 -28.64 10.42
C PHE A 183 10.31 -29.18 11.20
N ARG A 184 10.23 -29.20 12.54
CA ARG A 184 11.22 -29.87 13.40
C ARG A 184 11.33 -31.36 13.09
N GLN A 185 10.23 -31.98 12.68
CA GLN A 185 10.18 -33.38 12.21
C GLN A 185 10.54 -33.57 10.73
N GLY A 186 10.97 -32.52 10.03
CA GLY A 186 11.41 -32.58 8.62
C GLY A 186 10.28 -32.58 7.60
N ARG A 187 9.04 -32.27 8.01
CA ARG A 187 7.89 -32.13 7.12
C ARG A 187 7.60 -30.64 6.89
N VAL A 188 7.60 -30.20 5.63
CA VAL A 188 7.21 -28.83 5.28
C VAL A 188 5.71 -28.82 5.02
N MET A 189 4.95 -28.24 5.94
CA MET A 189 3.53 -27.95 5.76
C MET A 189 3.32 -26.46 5.90
N SER A 190 3.18 -25.77 4.77
CA SER A 190 2.78 -24.35 4.73
C SER A 190 1.26 -24.25 4.58
N ARG A 191 0.60 -23.44 5.41
CA ARG A 191 -0.83 -23.15 5.31
C ARG A 191 -1.05 -21.68 5.00
N TYR A 192 -2.11 -21.37 4.26
CA TYR A 192 -2.58 -19.99 4.11
C TYR A 192 -2.92 -19.43 5.49
N TYR A 193 -2.42 -18.23 5.77
CA TYR A 193 -2.69 -17.52 7.02
C TYR A 193 -3.59 -16.30 6.78
N GLY A 194 -3.23 -15.48 5.80
CA GLY A 194 -3.91 -14.24 5.48
C GLY A 194 -3.26 -13.57 4.26
N GLU A 195 -3.60 -12.31 4.03
CA GLU A 195 -3.06 -11.52 2.92
C GLU A 195 -2.60 -10.14 3.41
N LEU A 196 -1.55 -9.63 2.77
CA LEU A 196 -1.04 -8.29 2.98
C LEU A 196 -0.99 -7.55 1.64
N LEU A 197 -1.13 -6.22 1.67
CA LEU A 197 -1.04 -5.39 0.48
C LEU A 197 0.42 -5.01 0.22
N VAL A 198 1.01 -5.52 -0.87
CA VAL A 198 2.46 -5.49 -1.09
C VAL A 198 2.79 -4.76 -2.39
N PRO A 199 3.68 -3.74 -2.36
CA PRO A 199 4.20 -3.14 -3.57
C PRO A 199 5.24 -4.08 -4.20
N GLU A 200 5.11 -4.32 -5.50
CA GLU A 200 6.02 -5.18 -6.25
C GLU A 200 6.57 -4.49 -7.50
N GLU A 201 7.79 -4.88 -7.89
CA GLU A 201 8.35 -4.46 -9.16
C GLU A 201 7.64 -5.22 -10.29
N GLY A 202 6.73 -4.55 -11.00
CA GLY A 202 5.90 -5.10 -12.09
C GLY A 202 6.64 -5.64 -13.33
N ARG A 203 7.95 -5.89 -13.26
CA ARG A 203 8.77 -6.34 -14.39
C ARG A 203 8.62 -7.82 -14.76
N PHE A 204 7.90 -8.63 -13.97
CA PHE A 204 7.84 -10.08 -14.18
C PHE A 204 6.49 -10.65 -14.63
N MET A 205 5.47 -9.82 -14.83
CA MET A 205 4.31 -10.24 -15.62
C MET A 205 4.71 -10.22 -17.10
N GLN A 206 4.64 -11.38 -17.73
CA GLN A 206 4.82 -11.55 -19.17
C GLN A 206 3.95 -10.51 -19.88
N GLN A 207 4.56 -9.42 -20.36
CA GLN A 207 3.97 -8.55 -21.35
C GLN A 207 3.82 -9.40 -22.61
N VAL A 208 2.71 -10.12 -22.72
CA VAL A 208 2.51 -11.06 -23.83
C VAL A 208 2.39 -10.31 -25.16
N LYS A 209 2.37 -8.97 -25.18
CA LYS A 209 2.41 -8.15 -26.40
C LYS A 209 3.11 -6.81 -26.20
N ASP A 210 4.42 -6.83 -25.99
CA ASP A 210 5.23 -5.67 -26.37
C ASP A 210 5.26 -5.61 -27.90
N GLY A 211 4.37 -4.80 -28.49
CA GLY A 211 4.18 -4.71 -29.94
C GLY A 211 2.96 -3.91 -30.41
N GLY A 212 2.05 -3.54 -29.50
CA GLY A 212 0.96 -2.61 -29.80
C GLY A 212 0.94 -1.49 -28.76
N ARG A 213 0.90 -0.24 -29.22
CA ARG A 213 0.59 0.92 -28.38
C ARG A 213 -0.67 0.58 -27.56
N GLU A 214 -0.65 0.76 -26.25
CA GLU A 214 -1.85 0.63 -25.40
C GLU A 214 -2.99 1.40 -26.07
N VAL A 215 -4.10 0.70 -26.30
CA VAL A 215 -5.32 1.33 -26.80
C VAL A 215 -6.10 1.74 -25.56
N GLU A 216 -6.14 3.05 -25.30
CA GLU A 216 -6.74 3.61 -24.08
C GLU A 216 -8.16 3.09 -23.83
N VAL A 217 -8.93 2.84 -24.89
CA VAL A 217 -10.28 2.25 -24.81
C VAL A 217 -10.26 0.85 -24.19
N LEU A 218 -9.32 -0.02 -24.56
CA LEU A 218 -9.23 -1.38 -24.00
C LEU A 218 -8.86 -1.34 -22.52
N VAL A 219 -7.98 -0.41 -22.11
CA VAL A 219 -7.61 -0.23 -20.70
C VAL A 219 -8.83 0.25 -19.89
N VAL A 220 -9.65 1.12 -20.47
CA VAL A 220 -10.89 1.59 -19.84
C VAL A 220 -11.88 0.44 -19.66
N ASP A 221 -12.04 -0.44 -20.65
CA ASP A 221 -12.87 -1.64 -20.53
C ASP A 221 -12.36 -2.58 -19.42
N GLU A 222 -11.04 -2.80 -19.34
CA GLU A 222 -10.41 -3.61 -18.30
C GLU A 222 -10.57 -3.03 -16.87
N ILE A 223 -10.49 -1.70 -16.73
CA ILE A 223 -10.80 -1.00 -15.49
C ILE A 223 -12.26 -1.21 -15.12
N ALA A 224 -13.18 -1.09 -16.09
CA ALA A 224 -14.61 -1.27 -15.87
C ALA A 224 -14.93 -2.70 -15.42
N ASP A 225 -14.33 -3.72 -16.02
CA ASP A 225 -14.48 -5.12 -15.62
C ASP A 225 -14.07 -5.34 -14.15
N THR A 226 -12.95 -4.74 -13.74
CA THR A 226 -12.50 -4.82 -12.33
C THR A 226 -13.49 -4.14 -11.39
N LEU A 227 -13.97 -2.95 -11.75
CA LEU A 227 -14.97 -2.25 -10.94
C LEU A 227 -16.27 -3.03 -10.83
N MET A 228 -16.76 -3.64 -11.92
CA MET A 228 -17.98 -4.45 -11.88
C MET A 228 -17.85 -5.67 -10.96
N GLU A 229 -16.65 -6.25 -10.84
CA GLU A 229 -16.38 -7.35 -9.91
C GLU A 229 -16.27 -6.90 -8.45
N GLU A 230 -15.78 -5.68 -8.20
CA GLU A 230 -15.50 -5.15 -6.86
C GLU A 230 -16.63 -4.26 -6.30
N MET A 231 -17.55 -3.78 -7.14
CA MET A 231 -18.67 -2.96 -6.70
C MET A 231 -19.61 -3.75 -5.79
N GLU A 232 -19.91 -3.17 -4.63
CA GLU A 232 -20.76 -3.77 -3.60
C GLU A 232 -22.22 -3.37 -3.80
N ASP A 233 -23.11 -4.34 -3.60
CA ASP A 233 -24.54 -4.08 -3.50
C ASP A 233 -24.83 -3.09 -2.37
N ASP A 234 -25.89 -2.30 -2.56
CA ASP A 234 -26.37 -1.28 -1.63
C ASP A 234 -25.39 -0.14 -1.31
N THR A 235 -24.32 0.00 -2.09
CA THR A 235 -23.40 1.14 -2.06
C THR A 235 -23.84 2.24 -3.04
N LEU A 236 -23.80 3.50 -2.57
CA LEU A 236 -24.00 4.66 -3.45
C LEU A 236 -22.65 5.11 -4.03
N TYR A 237 -22.51 5.00 -5.35
CA TYR A 237 -21.34 5.44 -6.09
C TYR A 237 -21.57 6.82 -6.68
N LEU A 238 -20.69 7.76 -6.34
CA LEU A 238 -20.58 9.08 -6.98
C LEU A 238 -19.55 8.97 -8.10
N VAL A 239 -20.00 8.93 -9.36
CA VAL A 239 -19.11 8.81 -10.51
C VAL A 239 -18.76 10.21 -11.00
N GLY A 240 -17.49 10.57 -10.88
CA GLY A 240 -16.98 11.87 -11.27
C GLY A 240 -16.91 12.06 -12.79
N PRO A 241 -16.71 13.30 -13.25
CA PRO A 241 -16.61 13.63 -14.65
C PRO A 241 -15.30 13.16 -15.28
N GLY A 242 -15.27 13.10 -16.61
CA GLY A 242 -14.08 12.77 -17.40
C GLY A 242 -14.32 11.68 -18.45
N SER A 243 -13.45 11.63 -19.45
CA SER A 243 -13.54 10.63 -20.52
C SER A 243 -13.33 9.19 -20.04
N THR A 244 -12.49 8.99 -19.01
CA THR A 244 -12.23 7.66 -18.43
C THR A 244 -13.45 7.15 -17.68
N THR A 245 -14.06 7.96 -16.81
CA THR A 245 -15.28 7.57 -16.10
C THR A 245 -16.47 7.42 -17.05
N ALA A 246 -16.55 8.26 -18.10
CA ALA A 246 -17.53 8.09 -19.16
C ALA A 246 -17.41 6.74 -19.89
N GLY A 247 -16.18 6.35 -20.25
CA GLY A 247 -15.96 5.05 -20.89
C GLY A 247 -16.24 3.87 -19.95
N ILE A 248 -15.91 3.99 -18.66
CA ILE A 248 -16.26 2.98 -17.65
C ILE A 248 -17.78 2.81 -17.55
N MET A 249 -18.53 3.91 -17.43
CA MET A 249 -19.99 3.88 -17.38
C MET A 249 -20.59 3.24 -18.64
N ALA A 250 -20.05 3.58 -19.82
CA ALA A 250 -20.48 2.98 -21.08
C ALA A 250 -20.22 1.46 -21.12
N ALA A 251 -19.06 1.01 -20.65
CA ALA A 251 -18.73 -0.43 -20.56
C ALA A 251 -19.64 -1.17 -19.58
N MET A 252 -20.08 -0.51 -18.51
CA MET A 252 -21.09 -1.00 -17.56
C MET A 252 -22.53 -0.96 -18.11
N GLY A 253 -22.74 -0.42 -19.32
CA GLY A 253 -24.07 -0.26 -19.91
C GLY A 253 -24.92 0.84 -19.24
N LEU A 254 -24.27 1.84 -18.63
CA LEU A 254 -24.91 2.95 -17.94
C LEU A 254 -24.76 4.25 -18.74
N ASP A 255 -25.82 5.07 -18.73
CA ASP A 255 -25.74 6.45 -19.24
C ASP A 255 -24.80 7.29 -18.36
N ASN A 256 -24.10 8.24 -18.96
CA ASN A 256 -23.10 9.05 -18.27
C ASN A 256 -23.18 10.54 -18.64
N THR A 257 -22.68 11.38 -17.73
CA THR A 257 -22.43 12.80 -17.99
C THR A 257 -20.93 13.07 -18.07
N LEU A 258 -20.45 13.69 -19.15
CA LEU A 258 -19.01 13.92 -19.34
C LEU A 258 -18.43 14.95 -18.34
N LEU A 259 -19.21 15.97 -17.98
CA LEU A 259 -18.78 17.10 -17.14
C LEU A 259 -19.53 17.19 -15.79
N GLY A 260 -20.41 16.21 -15.53
CA GLY A 260 -21.22 16.13 -14.34
C GLY A 260 -20.75 15.04 -13.39
N VAL A 261 -21.37 15.00 -12.20
CA VAL A 261 -21.28 13.86 -11.30
C VAL A 261 -22.57 13.07 -11.44
N ASP A 262 -22.46 11.76 -11.54
CA ASP A 262 -23.59 10.84 -11.66
C ASP A 262 -23.72 9.97 -10.40
N LEU A 263 -24.96 9.56 -10.07
CA LEU A 263 -25.28 8.69 -8.93
C LEU A 263 -25.60 7.29 -9.42
N VAL A 264 -24.82 6.29 -9.01
CA VAL A 264 -25.01 4.88 -9.37
C VAL A 264 -25.21 4.04 -8.13
N ARG A 265 -26.14 3.08 -8.18
CA ARG A 265 -26.33 2.07 -7.13
C ARG A 265 -26.95 0.81 -7.73
N ASN A 266 -26.50 -0.36 -7.28
CA ASN A 266 -27.03 -1.67 -7.70
C ASN A 266 -27.06 -1.83 -9.23
N GLY A 267 -25.99 -1.39 -9.90
CA GLY A 267 -25.87 -1.44 -11.36
C GLY A 267 -26.88 -0.56 -12.11
N GLN A 268 -27.41 0.49 -11.47
CA GLN A 268 -28.37 1.42 -12.09
C GLN A 268 -27.95 2.88 -11.87
N LEU A 269 -28.12 3.69 -12.91
CA LEU A 269 -28.03 5.15 -12.81
C LEU A 269 -29.29 5.68 -12.12
N LEU A 270 -29.12 6.29 -10.96
CA LEU A 270 -30.22 6.89 -10.19
C LEU A 270 -30.49 8.34 -10.62
N ALA A 271 -29.42 9.09 -10.91
CA ALA A 271 -29.49 10.47 -11.37
C ALA A 271 -28.19 10.84 -12.07
N GLY A 272 -28.28 11.58 -13.19
CA GLY A 272 -27.12 12.13 -13.89
C GLY A 272 -26.98 13.64 -13.69
N ASP A 273 -25.77 14.14 -13.84
CA ASP A 273 -25.41 15.57 -13.75
C ASP A 273 -25.96 16.27 -12.50
N VAL A 274 -25.72 15.65 -11.34
CA VAL A 274 -26.25 16.16 -10.07
C VAL A 274 -25.39 17.30 -9.50
N SER A 275 -26.06 18.31 -8.94
CA SER A 275 -25.44 19.38 -8.17
C SER A 275 -25.03 18.92 -6.76
N ALA A 276 -24.13 19.66 -6.11
CA ALA A 276 -23.72 19.42 -4.72
C ALA A 276 -24.92 19.27 -3.77
N GLY A 277 -25.93 20.15 -3.88
CA GLY A 277 -27.12 20.10 -3.03
C GLY A 277 -27.98 18.85 -3.26
N GLN A 278 -28.04 18.34 -4.50
CA GLN A 278 -28.72 17.08 -4.79
C GLN A 278 -27.96 15.88 -4.23
N ILE A 279 -26.63 15.89 -4.29
CA ILE A 279 -25.79 14.86 -3.67
C ILE A 279 -26.00 14.87 -2.15
N GLU A 280 -25.91 16.03 -1.50
CA GLU A 280 -26.13 16.18 -0.06
C GLU A 280 -27.54 15.71 0.36
N GLN A 281 -28.57 16.01 -0.43
CA GLN A 281 -29.92 15.52 -0.19
C GLN A 281 -30.01 14.00 -0.29
N ALA A 282 -29.39 13.40 -1.32
CA ALA A 282 -29.35 11.95 -1.48
C ALA A 282 -28.61 11.28 -0.30
N LEU A 283 -27.51 11.87 0.16
CA LEU A 283 -26.73 11.39 1.30
C LEU A 283 -27.47 11.57 2.64
N GLY A 284 -28.22 12.66 2.82
CA GLY A 284 -28.97 12.92 4.05
C GLY A 284 -30.06 11.89 4.34
N GLY A 285 -30.60 11.25 3.30
CA GLY A 285 -31.56 10.14 3.42
C GLY A 285 -30.92 8.74 3.42
N PHE A 286 -29.59 8.63 3.29
CA PHE A 286 -28.91 7.39 2.99
C PHE A 286 -27.85 7.02 4.04
N ASN A 287 -28.09 5.91 4.73
CA ASN A 287 -27.23 5.40 5.80
C ASN A 287 -26.21 4.34 5.34
N GLY A 288 -26.22 3.97 4.05
CA GLY A 288 -25.33 2.94 3.52
C GLY A 288 -23.91 3.45 3.21
N PRO A 289 -23.03 2.56 2.73
CA PRO A 289 -21.70 2.90 2.26
C PRO A 289 -21.75 3.82 1.02
N VAL A 290 -20.77 4.73 0.92
CA VAL A 290 -20.67 5.71 -0.16
C VAL A 290 -19.25 5.65 -0.71
N SER A 291 -19.13 5.53 -2.03
CA SER A 291 -17.84 5.53 -2.73
C SER A 291 -17.82 6.59 -3.82
N ILE A 292 -16.64 7.11 -4.13
CA ILE A 292 -16.46 8.10 -5.20
C ILE A 292 -15.50 7.52 -6.24
N ILE A 293 -15.94 7.37 -7.48
CA ILE A 293 -15.10 6.93 -8.60
C ILE A 293 -14.64 8.16 -9.36
N ILE A 294 -13.34 8.43 -9.37
CA ILE A 294 -12.76 9.65 -9.94
C ILE A 294 -11.50 9.37 -10.75
N THR A 295 -11.28 10.19 -11.77
CA THR A 295 -10.11 10.13 -12.63
C THR A 295 -9.39 11.47 -12.64
N PRO A 296 -8.05 11.50 -12.68
CA PRO A 296 -7.34 12.76 -12.80
C PRO A 296 -7.50 13.37 -14.20
N ILE A 297 -7.47 14.70 -14.25
CA ILE A 297 -7.39 15.46 -15.51
C ILE A 297 -6.03 15.19 -16.16
N GLY A 298 -6.05 14.64 -17.39
CA GLY A 298 -4.84 14.29 -18.14
C GLY A 298 -3.84 15.44 -18.27
N GLY A 299 -2.55 15.14 -18.12
CA GLY A 299 -1.43 16.09 -18.12
C GLY A 299 -1.35 17.06 -16.93
N GLN A 300 -2.47 17.31 -16.24
CA GLN A 300 -2.54 18.20 -15.08
C GLN A 300 -2.44 17.46 -13.75
N GLY A 301 -2.96 16.24 -13.66
CA GLY A 301 -2.97 15.43 -12.43
C GLY A 301 -4.02 15.87 -11.40
N MET A 302 -4.90 16.80 -11.75
CA MET A 302 -5.95 17.28 -10.84
C MET A 302 -7.01 16.20 -10.63
N LEU A 303 -7.18 15.75 -9.39
CA LEU A 303 -8.07 14.67 -8.98
C LEU A 303 -9.39 15.20 -8.38
N LEU A 304 -9.31 16.21 -7.50
CA LEU A 304 -10.47 16.82 -6.83
C LEU A 304 -10.38 18.35 -6.90
N GLY A 305 -11.52 19.01 -7.05
CA GLY A 305 -11.63 20.45 -7.15
C GLY A 305 -12.03 20.89 -8.55
N ARG A 306 -11.04 21.28 -9.36
CA ARG A 306 -11.33 21.75 -10.72
C ARG A 306 -11.98 20.63 -11.54
N GLY A 307 -13.18 20.89 -12.04
CA GLY A 307 -13.91 19.97 -12.91
C GLY A 307 -14.92 19.09 -12.18
N ASN A 308 -14.87 18.97 -10.84
CA ASN A 308 -15.79 18.15 -10.06
C ASN A 308 -16.19 18.81 -8.73
N GLN A 309 -16.41 20.14 -8.75
CA GLN A 309 -16.75 20.96 -7.57
C GLN A 309 -18.07 20.56 -6.90
N GLN A 310 -18.89 19.71 -7.54
CA GLN A 310 -20.07 19.11 -6.93
C GLN A 310 -19.69 18.20 -5.74
N LEU A 311 -18.46 17.67 -5.72
CA LEU A 311 -17.90 16.89 -4.62
C LEU A 311 -17.36 17.83 -3.53
N THR A 312 -18.25 18.33 -2.67
CA THR A 312 -17.88 19.22 -1.57
C THR A 312 -17.06 18.49 -0.50
N PRO A 313 -16.33 19.22 0.39
CA PRO A 313 -15.62 18.60 1.51
C PRO A 313 -16.50 17.70 2.39
N ALA A 314 -17.77 18.06 2.59
CA ALA A 314 -18.70 17.25 3.37
C ALA A 314 -19.01 15.92 2.67
N ILE A 315 -19.18 15.93 1.35
CA ILE A 315 -19.42 14.73 0.53
C ILE A 315 -18.19 13.84 0.52
N ILE A 316 -16.99 14.40 0.32
CA ILE A 316 -15.73 13.65 0.31
C ILE A 316 -15.50 12.98 1.67
N ARG A 317 -15.70 13.70 2.78
CA ARG A 317 -15.59 13.12 4.13
C ARG A 317 -16.64 12.05 4.41
N ARG A 318 -17.84 12.18 3.82
CA ARG A 318 -18.91 11.18 3.96
C ARG A 318 -18.57 9.85 3.27
N ALA A 319 -17.83 9.90 2.17
CA ALA A 319 -17.26 8.70 1.56
C ALA A 319 -16.05 8.21 2.36
N GLY A 320 -15.15 9.10 2.74
CA GLY A 320 -13.88 8.76 3.39
C GLY A 320 -12.80 8.41 2.37
N ARG A 321 -11.54 8.56 2.78
CA ARG A 321 -10.36 8.40 1.90
C ARG A 321 -10.28 7.01 1.26
N ASP A 322 -10.56 5.96 2.03
CA ASP A 322 -10.49 4.57 1.55
C ASP A 322 -11.55 4.24 0.49
N ASN A 323 -12.61 5.05 0.41
CA ASN A 323 -13.69 4.90 -0.58
C ASN A 323 -13.54 5.88 -1.76
N LEU A 324 -12.38 6.54 -1.90
CA LEU A 324 -12.00 7.26 -3.11
C LEU A 324 -11.34 6.29 -4.09
N ILE A 325 -12.13 5.80 -5.03
CA ILE A 325 -11.70 4.87 -6.06
C ILE A 325 -11.09 5.69 -7.21
N VAL A 326 -9.77 5.78 -7.22
CA VAL A 326 -9.03 6.50 -8.26
C VAL A 326 -8.78 5.59 -9.46
N VAL A 327 -9.21 6.04 -10.65
CA VAL A 327 -9.05 5.30 -11.91
C VAL A 327 -8.27 6.13 -12.94
N ALA A 328 -7.25 5.54 -13.55
CA ALA A 328 -6.46 6.20 -14.59
C ALA A 328 -5.68 5.17 -15.40
N THR A 329 -5.43 5.42 -16.69
CA THR A 329 -4.49 4.56 -17.43
C THR A 329 -3.05 4.81 -16.99
N LYS A 330 -2.16 3.81 -17.14
CA LYS A 330 -0.71 4.00 -16.86
C LYS A 330 -0.11 5.14 -17.69
N THR A 331 -0.62 5.35 -18.91
CA THR A 331 -0.27 6.49 -19.75
C THR A 331 -0.55 7.84 -19.05
N LYS A 332 -1.77 8.05 -18.53
CA LYS A 332 -2.12 9.30 -17.82
C LYS A 332 -1.24 9.58 -16.60
N ILE A 333 -0.89 8.53 -15.87
CA ILE A 333 -0.01 8.64 -14.70
C ILE A 333 1.42 8.96 -15.12
N THR A 334 1.94 8.28 -16.14
CA THR A 334 3.30 8.52 -16.67
C THR A 334 3.48 9.95 -17.19
N GLU A 335 2.45 10.54 -17.80
CA GLU A 335 2.45 11.93 -18.27
C GLU A 335 2.60 12.96 -17.14
N LEU A 336 2.35 12.57 -15.89
CA LEU A 336 2.59 13.45 -14.73
C LEU A 336 4.08 13.64 -14.46
N ALA A 337 4.95 12.76 -14.99
CA ALA A 337 6.40 12.84 -14.86
C ALA A 337 6.85 12.97 -13.38
N GLY A 338 6.28 12.12 -12.52
CA GLY A 338 6.57 12.07 -11.08
C GLY A 338 5.86 13.14 -10.24
N ARG A 339 5.04 14.02 -10.84
CA ARG A 339 4.20 14.95 -10.09
C ARG A 339 3.05 14.20 -9.39
N PRO A 340 2.73 14.53 -8.13
CA PRO A 340 1.61 13.90 -7.43
C PRO A 340 0.27 14.27 -8.07
N LEU A 341 -0.77 13.50 -7.73
CA LEU A 341 -2.15 13.88 -7.97
C LEU A 341 -2.50 15.07 -7.10
N MET A 342 -3.09 16.09 -7.70
CA MET A 342 -3.41 17.34 -7.02
C MET A 342 -4.85 17.30 -6.51
N VAL A 343 -5.05 17.80 -5.30
CA VAL A 343 -6.39 18.01 -4.71
C VAL A 343 -6.56 19.47 -4.32
N ASP A 344 -7.73 20.03 -4.64
CA ASP A 344 -8.19 21.35 -4.20
C ASP A 344 -9.66 21.23 -3.79
N SER A 345 -9.90 20.66 -2.60
CA SER A 345 -11.26 20.44 -2.10
C SER A 345 -11.96 21.72 -1.64
N ASN A 346 -11.28 22.89 -1.68
CA ASN A 346 -11.63 24.11 -0.95
C ASN A 346 -11.63 23.96 0.58
N ASP A 347 -10.98 22.92 1.12
CA ASP A 347 -10.75 22.72 2.55
C ASP A 347 -9.30 22.24 2.78
N PRO A 348 -8.39 23.13 3.19
CA PRO A 348 -6.98 22.80 3.39
C PRO A 348 -6.70 21.76 4.49
N GLN A 349 -7.66 21.49 5.37
CA GLN A 349 -7.54 20.38 6.31
C GLN A 349 -7.83 19.05 5.61
N LEU A 350 -8.91 18.99 4.81
CA LEU A 350 -9.24 17.82 4.02
C LEU A 350 -8.13 17.48 3.01
N ASP A 351 -7.56 18.48 2.34
CA ASP A 351 -6.47 18.27 1.38
C ASP A 351 -5.26 17.57 2.05
N ARG A 352 -4.96 17.92 3.31
CA ARG A 352 -3.91 17.25 4.11
C ARG A 352 -4.31 15.84 4.55
N GLU A 353 -5.59 15.61 4.87
CA GLU A 353 -6.13 14.28 5.22
C GLU A 353 -6.07 13.32 4.02
N LEU A 354 -6.21 13.83 2.80
CA LEU A 354 -6.14 13.07 1.55
C LEU A 354 -4.72 12.82 1.04
N ALA A 355 -3.74 13.61 1.48
CA ALA A 355 -2.35 13.50 1.05
C ALA A 355 -1.71 12.15 1.43
N GLY A 356 -0.67 11.76 0.67
CA GLY A 356 0.01 10.47 0.81
C GLY A 356 -0.35 9.53 -0.34
N TYR A 357 0.03 8.26 -0.23
CA TYR A 357 -0.16 7.33 -1.34
C TYR A 357 -1.56 6.71 -1.36
N VAL A 358 -2.07 6.50 -2.57
CA VAL A 358 -3.34 5.82 -2.81
C VAL A 358 -3.19 4.78 -3.93
N PRO A 359 -3.93 3.66 -3.88
CA PRO A 359 -4.04 2.77 -5.01
C PRO A 359 -4.78 3.45 -6.16
N VAL A 360 -4.22 3.38 -7.37
CA VAL A 360 -4.87 3.79 -8.62
C VAL A 360 -5.14 2.55 -9.43
N LEU A 361 -6.40 2.31 -9.80
CA LEU A 361 -6.78 1.22 -10.70
C LEU A 361 -6.44 1.61 -12.14
N THR A 362 -5.60 0.80 -12.77
CA THR A 362 -4.96 1.11 -14.06
C THR A 362 -5.21 0.12 -15.18
N GLY A 363 -5.90 -0.99 -14.90
CA GLY A 363 -6.23 -2.06 -15.84
C GLY A 363 -6.94 -3.21 -15.11
N TYR A 364 -7.02 -4.38 -15.72
CA TYR A 364 -7.75 -5.51 -15.16
C TYR A 364 -7.04 -6.07 -13.92
N ARG A 365 -7.64 -5.88 -12.73
CA ARG A 365 -7.07 -6.21 -11.41
C ARG A 365 -5.64 -5.67 -11.24
N ASP A 366 -5.33 -4.56 -11.91
CA ASP A 366 -4.00 -3.96 -11.94
C ASP A 366 -4.03 -2.59 -11.29
N ARG A 367 -3.42 -2.50 -10.10
CA ARG A 367 -3.36 -1.27 -9.30
C ARG A 367 -1.90 -0.87 -9.12
N ILE A 368 -1.65 0.43 -9.17
CA ILE A 368 -0.36 1.03 -8.79
C ILE A 368 -0.53 1.85 -7.53
N LEU A 369 0.55 2.06 -6.77
CA LEU A 369 0.57 3.01 -5.66
C LEU A 369 1.09 4.36 -6.16
N TYR A 370 0.33 5.45 -5.97
CA TYR A 370 0.70 6.78 -6.48
C TYR A 370 0.35 7.91 -5.49
N PRO A 371 1.17 8.98 -5.37
CA PRO A 371 0.97 10.00 -4.35
C PRO A 371 -0.12 11.01 -4.73
N ILE A 372 -0.89 11.42 -3.72
CA ILE A 372 -1.66 12.67 -3.65
C ILE A 372 -0.83 13.68 -2.86
N GLY A 373 -0.74 14.93 -3.36
CA GLY A 373 0.14 15.95 -2.79
C GLY A 373 -0.34 17.38 -2.93
#